data_AF-A0AAW0KZP2-F1
#
_entry.id   AF-A0AAW0KZP2-F1
#
_cell.length_a   1.000
_cell.length_b   1.000
_cell.length_c   1.000
_cell.angle_alpha   90.00
_cell.angle_beta   90.00
_cell.angle_gamma   90.00
#
_symmetry.space_group_name_H-M   'P 1'
#
loop_
_entity.id
_entity.type
_entity.pdbx_description
1 polymer ?
#
loop_
_entity_poly.entity_id
_entity_poly.type
_entity_poly.pdbx_seq_one_letter_code
_entity_poly.pdbx_strand_id
1 'polypeptide(L)'
;MATPTAPRKPQRSPEEIEDIILRKIFLVSLTDSEPSDPRIVYLELTAAEILSESKELRLSRDLMERILIDRLSASATAEPPFQYLIGCYRRAYDESKKISSMKDPNLRSQLDSVIKQAKKLCVSYCRIHLGNPELFPNNEVKSGTSPLLQLVFSEVSSSLDGFGGSSSGGTQSLPGFLDEFFRDSDFDTLDPILKGLYEDLRGTVIKVSALGNFQQPLRALLYLVNFPVGAKSLVNHLWWIPKGIYLNGRVIEMTSILGPFFHVSALLDDSIFKTQPDVGQQCFSEASTRRPADLLSSFTTIKTVMNSLYDGLSEVLLSLLKNTDTRENVLDYLAEVINLNSSRAQIQVDPISCASSGMFVNLSAVMLRLCDPFLDANLMKRDKIDPKYVFHNNRLDLSGLTALHASSDEVAEWLNKKKLGKTDGSTQHTDGENRLLQSQKATSSGSSASGSSNVKLASSSDKTKYPFICECFFMTARVLHLGLLKAFSDFKHLVQDIQRCEDTLSTLKAMQEQTPTPALERDISRLEKEIELYSQEKLCYEAQILRDITKINEYSMPPRLAQNDQLSLCP
;
A
#
# COMPACT_ATOMS: atom_id res chain seq x y z
N MET A 1 23.81 -41.65 68.42
CA MET A 1 23.24 -41.68 67.06
C MET A 1 23.22 -40.26 66.53
N ALA A 2 24.13 -39.92 65.62
CA ALA A 2 24.12 -38.65 64.90
C ALA A 2 23.14 -38.76 63.73
N THR A 3 22.18 -37.85 63.66
CA THR A 3 21.28 -37.69 62.51
C THR A 3 22.07 -37.06 61.34
N PRO A 4 22.04 -37.64 60.13
CA PRO A 4 22.74 -37.05 59.00
C PRO A 4 21.99 -35.83 58.48
N THR A 5 22.67 -34.68 58.46
CA THR A 5 22.25 -33.48 57.73
C THR A 5 22.14 -33.78 56.24
N ALA A 6 20.97 -33.50 55.66
CA ALA A 6 20.72 -33.61 54.22
C ALA A 6 21.75 -32.78 53.42
N PRO A 7 22.26 -33.28 52.28
CA PRO A 7 23.22 -32.56 51.46
C PRO A 7 22.56 -31.29 50.90
N ARG A 8 23.12 -30.12 51.22
CA ARG A 8 22.79 -28.86 50.53
C ARG A 8 23.10 -29.06 49.05
N LYS A 9 22.12 -28.85 48.16
CA LYS A 9 22.35 -28.83 46.72
C LYS A 9 23.51 -27.87 46.43
N PRO A 10 24.50 -28.25 45.59
CA PRO A 10 25.62 -27.38 45.27
C PRO A 10 25.08 -26.08 44.66
N GLN A 11 25.43 -24.93 45.27
CA GLN A 11 25.18 -23.63 44.67
C GLN A 11 26.08 -23.51 43.44
N ARG A 12 25.46 -23.42 42.26
CA ARG A 12 26.16 -23.20 41.00
C ARG A 12 26.82 -21.83 41.01
N SER A 13 28.02 -21.72 40.45
CA SER A 13 28.69 -20.42 40.30
C SER A 13 27.95 -19.54 39.28
N PRO A 14 28.13 -18.20 39.32
CA PRO A 14 27.57 -17.30 38.31
C PRO A 14 27.95 -17.70 36.88
N GLU A 15 29.19 -18.11 36.67
CA GLU A 15 29.75 -18.52 35.37
C GLU A 15 29.13 -19.84 34.88
N GLU A 16 28.84 -20.77 35.79
CA GLU A 16 28.11 -22.00 35.46
C GLU A 16 26.66 -21.72 35.07
N ILE A 17 26.02 -20.72 35.69
CA ILE A 17 24.64 -20.32 35.33
C ILE A 17 24.64 -19.63 33.97
N GLU A 18 25.63 -18.79 33.69
CA GLU A 18 25.85 -18.15 32.40
C GLU A 18 26.02 -19.17 31.27
N ASP A 19 26.92 -20.14 31.42
CA ASP A 19 27.16 -21.23 30.47
C ASP A 19 25.86 -22.00 30.16
N ILE A 20 25.09 -22.36 31.20
CA ILE A 20 23.83 -23.09 31.05
C ILE A 20 22.79 -22.27 30.27
N ILE A 21 22.70 -20.96 30.52
CA ILE A 21 21.76 -20.08 29.82
C ILE A 21 22.17 -19.96 28.35
N LEU A 22 23.44 -19.70 28.06
CA LEU A 22 23.93 -19.56 26.68
C LEU A 22 23.77 -20.85 25.88
N ARG A 23 24.04 -22.02 26.47
CA ARG A 23 23.84 -23.32 25.81
C ARG A 23 22.38 -23.55 25.43
N LYS A 24 21.45 -23.14 26.31
CA LYS A 24 20.00 -23.23 26.04
C LYS A 24 19.58 -22.24 24.95
N ILE A 25 20.09 -21.01 24.97
CA ILE A 25 19.76 -19.99 23.98
C ILE A 25 20.24 -20.43 22.60
N PHE A 26 21.49 -20.85 22.46
CA PHE A 26 22.07 -21.19 21.16
C PHE A 26 21.89 -22.65 20.74
N LEU A 27 21.44 -23.54 21.62
CA LEU A 27 21.34 -24.99 21.35
C LEU A 27 22.69 -25.55 20.84
N VAL A 28 23.74 -25.34 21.62
CA VAL A 28 25.11 -25.78 21.30
C VAL A 28 25.71 -26.56 22.46
N SER A 29 26.68 -27.41 22.14
CA SER A 29 27.54 -28.09 23.09
C SER A 29 29.02 -27.87 22.74
N LEU A 30 29.87 -27.70 23.75
CA LEU A 30 31.34 -27.73 23.60
C LEU A 30 31.96 -29.08 23.97
N THR A 31 31.14 -30.07 24.31
CA THR A 31 31.58 -31.43 24.65
C THR A 31 30.93 -32.41 23.70
N ASP A 32 31.72 -33.35 23.22
CA ASP A 32 31.27 -34.48 22.42
C ASP A 32 30.54 -35.47 23.34
N SER A 33 29.25 -35.24 23.51
CA SER A 33 28.34 -36.07 24.30
C SER A 33 27.03 -36.18 23.53
N GLU A 34 26.52 -37.39 23.35
CA GLU A 34 25.20 -37.67 22.76
C GLU A 34 24.14 -36.75 23.39
N PRO A 35 23.65 -35.73 22.64
CA PRO A 35 22.75 -34.76 23.23
C PRO A 35 21.36 -35.37 23.39
N SER A 36 20.71 -35.09 24.53
CA SER A 36 19.31 -35.51 24.76
C SER A 36 18.32 -34.82 23.79
N ASP A 37 18.72 -33.73 23.15
CA ASP A 37 17.93 -32.99 22.16
C ASP A 37 18.71 -32.99 20.84
N PRO A 38 18.17 -33.58 19.75
CA PRO A 38 18.85 -33.69 18.47
C PRO A 38 19.13 -32.33 17.81
N ARG A 39 18.54 -31.23 18.31
CA ARG A 39 18.79 -29.87 17.83
C ARG A 39 20.09 -29.25 18.37
N ILE A 40 20.66 -29.84 19.42
CA ILE A 40 21.91 -29.35 20.02
C ILE A 40 23.07 -29.79 19.15
N VAL A 41 23.85 -28.82 18.66
CA VAL A 41 25.01 -29.11 17.80
C VAL A 41 26.31 -28.97 18.58
N TYR A 42 27.17 -29.97 18.46
CA TYR A 42 28.52 -29.93 18.99
C TYR A 42 29.40 -29.02 18.10
N LEU A 43 30.02 -28.02 18.71
CA LEU A 43 30.90 -27.06 18.04
C LEU A 43 32.35 -27.48 18.23
N GLU A 44 32.79 -28.45 17.43
CA GLU A 44 34.14 -29.03 17.54
C GLU A 44 35.25 -28.00 17.35
N LEU A 45 35.13 -27.13 16.34
CA LEU A 45 36.12 -26.10 16.03
C LEU A 45 36.22 -25.07 17.17
N THR A 46 35.08 -24.53 17.61
CA THR A 46 35.06 -23.62 18.76
C THR A 46 35.63 -24.27 20.02
N ALA A 47 35.32 -25.54 20.29
CA ALA A 47 35.85 -26.26 21.46
C ALA A 47 37.37 -26.45 21.40
N ALA A 48 37.91 -26.86 20.25
CA ALA A 48 39.35 -27.06 20.05
C ALA A 48 40.14 -25.75 20.25
N GLU A 49 39.64 -24.66 19.72
CA GLU A 49 40.27 -23.36 19.85
C GLU A 49 40.18 -22.82 21.31
N ILE A 50 39.08 -23.00 22.04
CA ILE A 50 38.98 -22.64 23.47
C ILE A 50 40.03 -23.39 24.31
N LEU A 51 40.24 -24.68 24.02
CA LEU A 51 41.28 -25.49 24.67
C LEU A 51 42.69 -24.98 24.33
N SER A 52 42.90 -24.53 23.08
CA SER A 52 44.19 -23.94 22.67
C SER A 52 44.53 -22.66 23.43
N GLU A 53 43.51 -21.90 23.85
CA GLU A 53 43.64 -20.69 24.69
C GLU A 53 43.83 -21.02 26.18
N SER A 54 43.93 -22.30 26.56
CA SER A 54 44.01 -22.78 27.96
C SER A 54 42.82 -22.37 28.83
N LYS A 55 41.63 -22.21 28.22
CA LYS A 55 40.38 -21.88 28.92
C LYS A 55 39.53 -23.12 29.18
N GLU A 56 38.68 -23.06 30.19
CA GLU A 56 37.67 -24.09 30.44
C GLU A 56 36.61 -24.11 29.33
N LEU A 57 36.06 -25.30 29.03
CA LEU A 57 35.00 -25.51 28.02
C LEU A 57 33.63 -24.98 28.53
N ARG A 58 33.55 -23.67 28.76
CA ARG A 58 32.37 -22.95 29.23
C ARG A 58 32.05 -21.82 28.26
N LEU A 59 30.77 -21.69 27.92
CA LEU A 59 30.28 -20.54 27.19
C LEU A 59 30.31 -19.33 28.10
N SER A 60 30.74 -18.21 27.54
CA SER A 60 30.72 -16.91 28.21
C SER A 60 30.26 -15.84 27.25
N ARG A 61 29.98 -14.67 27.82
CA ARG A 61 29.57 -13.46 27.11
C ARG A 61 30.48 -13.11 25.94
N ASP A 62 31.79 -13.29 26.11
CA ASP A 62 32.80 -12.92 25.11
C ASP A 62 32.87 -13.90 23.93
N LEU A 63 32.33 -15.11 24.11
CA LEU A 63 32.37 -16.16 23.08
C LEU A 63 31.11 -16.18 22.20
N MET A 64 30.06 -15.42 22.55
CA MET A 64 28.74 -15.49 21.89
C MET A 64 28.80 -15.34 20.37
N GLU A 65 29.58 -14.37 19.88
CA GLU A 65 29.69 -14.11 18.44
C GLU A 65 30.35 -15.27 17.70
N ARG A 66 31.46 -15.78 18.25
CA ARG A 66 32.19 -16.90 17.68
C ARG A 66 31.35 -18.18 17.64
N ILE A 67 30.62 -18.46 18.72
CA ILE A 67 29.66 -19.57 18.80
C ILE A 67 28.60 -19.45 17.71
N LEU A 68 28.07 -18.25 17.52
CA LEU A 68 27.00 -18.02 16.55
C LEU A 68 27.51 -18.21 15.11
N ILE A 69 28.70 -17.72 14.79
CA ILE A 69 29.34 -17.91 13.47
C ILE A 69 29.58 -19.39 13.19
N ASP A 70 30.19 -20.13 14.12
CA ASP A 70 30.46 -21.56 13.96
C ASP A 70 29.15 -22.34 13.77
N ARG A 71 28.15 -22.05 14.61
CA ARG A 71 26.81 -22.66 14.50
C ARG A 71 26.15 -22.42 13.15
N LEU A 72 26.17 -21.18 12.65
CA LEU A 72 25.53 -20.80 11.38
C LEU A 72 26.30 -21.31 10.17
N SER A 73 27.61 -21.52 10.31
CA SER A 73 28.50 -22.04 9.25
C SER A 73 28.51 -23.57 9.18
N ALA A 74 27.95 -24.25 10.20
CA ALA A 74 27.90 -25.70 10.25
C ALA A 74 26.94 -26.27 9.20
N SER A 75 27.47 -27.01 8.22
CA SER A 75 26.70 -27.64 7.13
C SER A 75 25.67 -28.69 7.59
N ALA A 76 25.72 -29.11 8.85
CA ALA A 76 24.92 -30.21 9.40
C ALA A 76 23.50 -29.81 9.89
N THR A 77 23.07 -28.56 9.71
CA THR A 77 21.77 -28.09 10.23
C THR A 77 20.63 -28.22 9.23
N ALA A 78 19.61 -29.01 9.58
CA ALA A 78 18.37 -29.05 8.79
C ALA A 78 17.52 -27.77 8.89
N GLU A 79 17.78 -26.88 9.86
CA GLU A 79 17.01 -25.65 10.08
C GLU A 79 17.62 -24.44 9.34
N PRO A 80 16.83 -23.63 8.62
CA PRO A 80 17.32 -22.41 7.95
C PRO A 80 17.89 -21.36 8.93
N PRO A 81 18.94 -20.60 8.55
CA PRO A 81 19.60 -19.64 9.44
C PRO A 81 18.66 -18.62 10.10
N PHE A 82 17.77 -17.99 9.31
CA PHE A 82 16.80 -17.03 9.86
C PHE A 82 15.89 -17.65 10.93
N GLN A 83 15.36 -18.85 10.67
CA GLN A 83 14.47 -19.54 11.60
C GLN A 83 15.18 -19.90 12.90
N TYR A 84 16.43 -20.38 12.80
CA TYR A 84 17.27 -20.67 13.95
C TYR A 84 17.51 -19.42 14.81
N LEU A 85 17.86 -18.28 14.19
CA LEU A 85 18.11 -17.01 14.89
C LEU A 85 16.86 -16.47 15.61
N ILE A 86 15.68 -16.57 14.98
CA ILE A 86 14.40 -16.25 15.64
C ILE A 86 14.15 -17.19 16.82
N GLY A 87 14.49 -18.48 16.68
CA GLY A 87 14.47 -19.45 17.77
C GLY A 87 15.38 -19.05 18.93
N CYS A 88 16.60 -18.60 18.66
CA CYS A 88 17.53 -18.09 19.68
C CYS A 88 16.95 -16.89 20.42
N TYR A 89 16.41 -15.90 19.70
CA TYR A 89 15.79 -14.73 20.31
C TYR A 89 14.60 -15.13 21.21
N ARG A 90 13.74 -16.06 20.76
CA ARG A 90 12.62 -16.59 21.57
C ARG A 90 13.13 -17.22 22.87
N ARG A 91 14.13 -18.10 22.78
CA ARG A 91 14.72 -18.75 23.97
C ARG A 91 15.36 -17.74 24.91
N ALA A 92 16.06 -16.72 24.38
CA ALA A 92 16.61 -15.64 25.18
C ALA A 92 15.53 -14.82 25.90
N TYR A 93 14.41 -14.54 25.23
CA TYR A 93 13.25 -13.89 25.84
C TYR A 93 12.63 -14.73 26.97
N ASP A 94 12.49 -16.04 26.78
CA ASP A 94 11.98 -16.94 27.80
C ASP A 94 12.91 -17.04 29.01
N GLU A 95 14.23 -17.08 28.80
CA GLU A 95 15.21 -17.03 29.90
C GLU A 95 15.17 -15.68 30.64
N SER A 96 14.96 -14.55 29.94
CA SER A 96 14.77 -13.23 30.58
C SER A 96 13.60 -13.22 31.57
N LYS A 97 12.48 -13.89 31.22
CA LYS A 97 11.34 -14.05 32.13
C LYS A 97 11.69 -14.92 33.35
N LYS A 98 12.47 -15.99 33.16
CA LYS A 98 12.87 -16.89 34.26
C LYS A 98 13.78 -16.17 35.26
N ILE A 99 14.79 -15.44 34.79
CA ILE A 99 15.72 -14.73 35.67
C ILE A 99 15.06 -13.58 36.45
N SER A 100 13.92 -13.07 35.96
CA SER A 100 13.16 -12.04 36.67
C SER A 100 12.65 -12.50 38.04
N SER A 101 12.53 -13.82 38.25
CA SER A 101 12.15 -14.43 39.53
C SER A 101 13.33 -14.67 40.50
N MET A 102 14.57 -14.40 40.07
CA MET A 102 15.75 -14.60 40.92
C MET A 102 15.82 -13.61 42.08
N LYS A 103 16.23 -14.11 43.25
CA LYS A 103 16.32 -13.34 44.50
C LYS A 103 17.56 -12.45 44.57
N ASP A 104 18.67 -12.87 43.94
CA ASP A 104 19.93 -12.13 43.95
C ASP A 104 19.89 -11.03 42.87
N PRO A 105 19.91 -9.74 43.26
CA PRO A 105 19.82 -8.62 42.32
C PRO A 105 21.08 -8.45 41.46
N ASN A 106 22.27 -8.74 42.01
CA ASN A 106 23.54 -8.54 41.29
C ASN A 106 23.70 -9.60 40.21
N LEU A 107 23.49 -10.87 40.58
CA LEU A 107 23.48 -11.99 39.63
C LEU A 107 22.39 -11.79 38.56
N ARG A 108 21.20 -11.35 38.96
CA ARG A 108 20.12 -11.03 38.01
C ARG A 108 20.54 -9.96 37.01
N SER A 109 21.18 -8.88 37.45
CA SER A 109 21.64 -7.81 36.55
C SER A 109 22.72 -8.29 35.58
N GLN A 110 23.64 -9.14 36.05
CA GLN A 110 24.69 -9.73 35.21
C GLN A 110 24.07 -10.62 34.12
N LEU A 111 23.18 -11.55 34.50
CA LEU A 111 22.52 -12.46 33.57
C LEU A 111 21.60 -11.72 32.59
N ASP A 112 20.91 -10.67 33.06
CA ASP A 112 20.09 -9.81 32.19
C ASP A 112 20.95 -9.12 31.12
N SER A 113 22.16 -8.66 31.46
CA SER A 113 23.10 -8.11 30.49
C SER A 113 23.55 -9.15 29.46
N VAL A 114 23.82 -10.38 29.89
CA VAL A 114 24.21 -11.48 28.99
C VAL A 114 23.08 -11.80 28.02
N ILE A 115 21.86 -11.97 28.53
CA ILE A 115 20.67 -12.28 27.71
C ILE A 115 20.38 -11.14 26.73
N LYS A 116 20.48 -9.87 27.16
CA LYS A 116 20.32 -8.70 26.29
C LYS A 116 21.32 -8.69 25.14
N GLN A 117 22.58 -9.03 25.39
CA GLN A 117 23.56 -9.13 24.31
C GLN A 117 23.27 -10.31 23.37
N ALA A 118 22.83 -11.46 23.89
CA ALA A 118 22.42 -12.57 23.04
C ALA A 118 21.26 -12.18 22.11
N LYS A 119 20.25 -11.44 22.61
CA LYS A 119 19.14 -10.90 21.82
C LYS A 119 19.63 -9.95 20.71
N LYS A 120 20.48 -8.97 21.07
CA LYS A 120 21.09 -8.02 20.13
C LYS A 120 21.86 -8.72 19.02
N LEU A 121 22.65 -9.73 19.39
CA LEU A 121 23.45 -10.50 18.45
C LEU A 121 22.55 -11.29 17.48
N CYS A 122 21.47 -11.92 17.98
CA CYS A 122 20.50 -12.60 17.13
C CYS A 122 19.86 -11.64 16.11
N VAL A 123 19.43 -10.45 16.55
CA VAL A 123 18.87 -9.42 15.67
C VAL A 123 19.88 -8.96 14.62
N SER A 124 21.12 -8.69 15.04
CA SER A 124 22.21 -8.29 14.14
C SER A 124 22.48 -9.35 13.06
N TYR A 125 22.59 -10.62 13.44
CA TYR A 125 22.82 -11.70 12.48
C TYR A 125 21.60 -11.97 11.60
N CYS A 126 20.37 -11.71 12.06
CA CYS A 126 19.19 -11.71 11.19
C CYS A 126 19.32 -10.65 10.09
N ARG A 127 19.77 -9.42 10.42
CA ARG A 127 19.99 -8.37 9.42
C ARG A 127 21.09 -8.76 8.43
N ILE A 128 22.21 -9.27 8.93
CA ILE A 128 23.34 -9.70 8.08
C ILE A 128 22.89 -10.80 7.11
N HIS A 129 22.18 -11.81 7.60
CA HIS A 129 21.69 -12.91 6.77
C HIS A 129 20.64 -12.45 5.74
N LEU A 130 19.70 -11.58 6.12
CA LEU A 130 18.69 -11.05 5.19
C LEU A 130 19.30 -10.09 4.16
N GLY A 131 20.33 -9.32 4.54
CA GLY A 131 21.06 -8.45 3.62
C GLY A 131 22.00 -9.23 2.69
N ASN A 132 22.51 -10.40 3.14
CA ASN A 132 23.41 -11.26 2.38
C ASN A 132 22.99 -12.74 2.51
N PRO A 133 21.96 -13.18 1.75
CA PRO A 133 21.41 -14.53 1.90
C PRO A 133 22.41 -15.67 1.63
N GLU A 134 23.44 -15.42 0.82
CA GLU A 134 24.49 -16.38 0.46
C GLU A 134 25.58 -16.56 1.54
N LEU A 135 25.52 -15.81 2.65
CA LEU A 135 26.58 -15.82 3.65
C LEU A 135 26.67 -17.14 4.43
N PHE A 136 25.55 -17.82 4.64
CA PHE A 136 25.48 -19.04 5.45
C PHE A 136 24.98 -20.24 4.62
N PRO A 137 25.53 -21.45 4.85
CA PRO A 137 25.05 -22.67 4.21
C PRO A 137 23.59 -22.98 4.60
N ASN A 138 22.87 -23.71 3.75
CA ASN A 138 21.46 -24.10 3.93
C ASN A 138 20.42 -22.98 3.81
N ASN A 139 20.62 -22.05 2.88
CA ASN A 139 19.58 -21.11 2.46
C ASN A 139 18.54 -21.79 1.55
N GLU A 140 17.69 -22.67 2.12
CA GLU A 140 16.55 -23.22 1.38
C GLU A 140 15.44 -22.16 1.27
N VAL A 141 15.56 -21.26 0.28
CA VAL A 141 14.48 -20.33 -0.09
C VAL A 141 13.38 -21.12 -0.81
N LYS A 142 12.56 -21.85 -0.05
CA LYS A 142 11.41 -22.62 -0.60
C LYS A 142 10.26 -21.72 -1.08
N SER A 143 10.20 -20.50 -0.59
CA SER A 143 9.20 -19.49 -0.96
C SER A 143 9.92 -18.23 -1.40
N GLY A 144 9.61 -17.69 -2.57
CA GLY A 144 10.21 -16.45 -3.10
C GLY A 144 9.83 -15.17 -2.34
N THR A 145 9.43 -15.29 -1.06
CA THR A 145 8.98 -14.22 -0.18
C THR A 145 9.78 -14.26 1.11
N SER A 146 10.23 -13.10 1.58
CA SER A 146 11.02 -12.95 2.80
C SER A 146 10.32 -13.51 4.03
N PRO A 147 11.01 -14.32 4.86
CA PRO A 147 10.45 -14.80 6.13
C PRO A 147 10.18 -13.67 7.13
N LEU A 148 10.80 -12.48 6.95
CA LEU A 148 10.53 -11.29 7.74
C LEU A 148 9.09 -10.78 7.52
N LEU A 149 8.55 -10.91 6.31
CA LEU A 149 7.18 -10.49 6.01
C LEU A 149 6.15 -11.23 6.87
N GLN A 150 6.36 -12.52 7.11
CA GLN A 150 5.48 -13.33 7.96
C GLN A 150 5.49 -12.85 9.42
N LEU A 151 6.65 -12.40 9.93
CA LEU A 151 6.73 -11.82 11.27
C LEU A 151 6.02 -10.47 11.35
N VAL A 152 6.14 -9.62 10.32
CA VAL A 152 5.42 -8.35 10.25
C VAL A 152 3.91 -8.59 10.19
N PHE A 153 3.45 -9.55 9.37
CA PHE A 153 2.04 -9.96 9.30
C PHE A 153 1.50 -10.52 10.61
N SER A 154 2.33 -11.27 11.36
CA SER A 154 1.96 -11.71 12.70
C SER A 154 1.85 -10.55 13.69
N GLU A 155 2.73 -9.56 13.61
CA GLU A 155 2.74 -8.40 14.52
C GLU A 155 1.50 -7.53 14.32
N VAL A 156 1.11 -7.34 13.07
CA VAL A 156 -0.05 -6.52 12.73
C VAL A 156 -1.34 -7.32 12.69
N SER A 157 -1.38 -8.61 13.03
CA SER A 157 -2.60 -9.43 12.93
C SER A 157 -3.72 -8.91 13.84
N SER A 158 -4.96 -8.97 13.35
CA SER A 158 -6.17 -8.59 14.09
C SER A 158 -7.18 -9.74 14.07
N SER A 159 -8.05 -9.79 15.09
CA SER A 159 -9.18 -10.74 15.15
C SER A 159 -10.15 -10.60 13.98
N LEU A 160 -10.13 -9.47 13.26
CA LEU A 160 -10.95 -9.19 12.08
C LEU A 160 -10.40 -9.83 10.78
N ASP A 161 -9.21 -10.46 10.80
CA ASP A 161 -8.58 -11.06 9.62
C ASP A 161 -9.29 -12.33 9.10
N GLY A 162 -10.42 -12.71 9.72
CA GLY A 162 -11.22 -13.90 9.39
C GLY A 162 -11.98 -13.86 8.06
N PHE A 163 -12.00 -12.72 7.35
CA PHE A 163 -12.55 -12.64 5.99
C PHE A 163 -11.44 -12.93 4.97
N GLY A 164 -11.16 -14.22 4.72
CA GLY A 164 -10.34 -14.68 3.60
C GLY A 164 -8.88 -15.08 3.91
N GLY A 165 -8.43 -14.98 5.16
CA GLY A 165 -7.10 -15.46 5.58
C GLY A 165 -7.16 -16.85 6.21
N SER A 166 -6.60 -17.87 5.54
CA SER A 166 -6.23 -19.12 6.21
C SER A 166 -5.22 -18.79 7.30
N SER A 167 -5.62 -18.93 8.57
CA SER A 167 -4.72 -18.86 9.72
C SER A 167 -3.77 -20.06 9.69
N SER A 168 -2.76 -20.02 8.83
CA SER A 168 -1.63 -20.96 8.92
C SER A 168 -0.91 -20.65 10.23
N GLY A 169 -0.67 -21.66 11.06
CA GLY A 169 0.03 -21.58 12.34
C GLY A 169 1.50 -21.16 12.21
N GLY A 170 1.72 -19.96 11.71
CA GLY A 170 3.02 -19.36 11.45
C GLY A 170 3.67 -18.82 12.70
N THR A 171 4.97 -18.59 12.58
CA THR A 171 5.86 -18.04 13.60
C THR A 171 5.28 -16.76 14.20
N GLN A 172 4.79 -16.82 15.45
CA GLN A 172 4.32 -15.64 16.17
C GLN A 172 5.44 -14.61 16.31
N SER A 173 5.09 -13.34 16.08
CA SER A 173 5.99 -12.21 16.35
C SER A 173 6.40 -12.20 17.82
N LEU A 174 7.68 -11.90 18.04
CA LEU A 174 8.27 -11.94 19.38
C LEU A 174 8.30 -10.52 19.96
N PRO A 175 7.87 -10.31 21.22
CA PRO A 175 7.85 -8.99 21.82
C PRO A 175 9.20 -8.28 21.72
N GLY A 176 9.19 -7.08 21.14
CA GLY A 176 10.35 -6.22 20.95
C GLY A 176 11.31 -6.61 19.84
N PHE A 177 11.14 -7.77 19.17
CA PHE A 177 12.08 -8.20 18.13
C PHE A 177 12.09 -7.24 16.93
N LEU A 178 10.91 -6.93 16.37
CA LEU A 178 10.81 -6.06 15.20
C LEU A 178 11.20 -4.61 15.52
N ASP A 179 10.86 -4.14 16.72
CA ASP A 179 11.26 -2.81 17.19
C ASP A 179 12.79 -2.69 17.26
N GLU A 180 13.46 -3.68 17.87
CA GLU A 180 14.91 -3.77 17.89
C GLU A 180 15.46 -3.91 16.46
N PHE A 181 14.87 -4.76 15.62
CA PHE A 181 15.30 -4.99 14.23
C PHE A 181 15.32 -3.72 13.39
N PHE A 182 14.27 -2.88 13.45
CA PHE A 182 14.15 -1.69 12.61
C PHE A 182 14.73 -0.40 13.23
N ARG A 183 14.90 -0.31 14.56
CA ARG A 183 15.42 0.92 15.21
C ARG A 183 16.93 0.96 15.41
N ASP A 184 17.54 -0.18 15.75
CA ASP A 184 18.94 -0.22 16.22
C ASP A 184 19.94 -0.49 15.09
N SER A 185 19.73 0.04 13.88
CA SER A 185 20.63 -0.14 12.72
C SER A 185 20.77 1.13 11.89
N ASP A 186 21.88 1.22 11.15
CA ASP A 186 22.06 2.19 10.09
C ASP A 186 21.13 1.93 8.89
N PHE A 187 20.86 3.00 8.13
CA PHE A 187 19.96 2.96 6.98
C PHE A 187 20.50 2.08 5.85
N ASP A 188 21.82 2.10 5.59
CA ASP A 188 22.42 1.41 4.44
C ASP A 188 22.29 -0.11 4.58
N THR A 189 22.37 -0.63 5.80
CA THR A 189 22.14 -2.05 6.09
C THR A 189 20.67 -2.45 5.93
N LEU A 190 19.72 -1.61 6.36
CA LEU A 190 18.30 -1.93 6.33
C LEU A 190 17.63 -1.66 4.98
N ASP A 191 18.12 -0.71 4.19
CA ASP A 191 17.52 -0.30 2.92
C ASP A 191 17.31 -1.47 1.93
N PRO A 192 18.29 -2.35 1.63
CA PRO A 192 18.05 -3.47 0.72
C PRO A 192 17.01 -4.48 1.26
N ILE A 193 16.99 -4.69 2.59
CA ILE A 193 16.03 -5.59 3.25
C ILE A 193 14.61 -5.01 3.15
N LEU A 194 14.47 -3.71 3.44
CA LEU A 194 13.19 -2.99 3.37
C LEU A 194 12.67 -2.93 1.94
N LYS A 195 13.55 -2.72 0.95
CA LYS A 195 13.18 -2.76 -0.47
C LYS A 195 12.57 -4.09 -0.85
N GLY A 196 13.27 -5.20 -0.59
CA GLY A 196 12.73 -6.55 -0.84
C GLY A 196 11.41 -6.80 -0.10
N LEU A 197 11.30 -6.33 1.15
CA LEU A 197 10.08 -6.45 1.95
C LEU A 197 8.89 -5.70 1.33
N TYR A 198 9.11 -4.50 0.78
CA TYR A 198 8.06 -3.75 0.08
C TYR A 198 7.66 -4.41 -1.24
N GLU A 199 8.59 -5.02 -1.96
CA GLU A 199 8.31 -5.78 -3.18
C GLU A 199 7.45 -7.02 -2.89
N ASP A 200 7.81 -7.78 -1.86
CA ASP A 200 7.03 -8.93 -1.38
C ASP A 200 5.63 -8.50 -0.93
N LEU A 201 5.56 -7.44 -0.12
CA LEU A 201 4.31 -6.89 0.37
C LEU A 201 3.41 -6.43 -0.77
N ARG A 202 3.95 -5.71 -1.75
CA ARG A 202 3.25 -5.33 -2.98
C ARG A 202 2.73 -6.57 -3.70
N GLY A 203 3.54 -7.62 -3.82
CA GLY A 203 3.15 -8.88 -4.47
C GLY A 203 1.88 -9.49 -3.89
N THR A 204 1.63 -9.34 -2.58
CA THR A 204 0.43 -9.87 -1.91
C THR A 204 -0.88 -9.20 -2.30
N VAL A 205 -0.84 -7.98 -2.86
CA VAL A 205 -2.05 -7.17 -3.12
C VAL A 205 -2.37 -6.97 -4.61
N ILE A 206 -1.47 -7.31 -5.55
CA ILE A 206 -1.64 -7.04 -7.00
C ILE A 206 -2.96 -7.53 -7.58
N LYS A 207 -3.45 -8.70 -7.15
CA LYS A 207 -4.68 -9.31 -7.68
C LYS A 207 -5.80 -9.36 -6.65
N VAL A 208 -5.79 -8.46 -5.67
CA VAL A 208 -6.75 -8.46 -4.57
C VAL A 208 -7.88 -7.49 -4.87
N SER A 209 -9.12 -7.96 -4.76
CA SER A 209 -10.32 -7.12 -4.85
C SER A 209 -10.75 -6.62 -3.47
N ALA A 210 -11.81 -5.81 -3.41
CA ALA A 210 -12.40 -5.35 -2.15
C ALA A 210 -12.80 -6.47 -1.17
N LEU A 211 -13.02 -7.69 -1.65
CA LEU A 211 -13.38 -8.84 -0.80
C LEU A 211 -12.19 -9.73 -0.42
N GLY A 212 -11.00 -9.44 -0.94
CA GLY A 212 -9.78 -10.17 -0.59
C GLY A 212 -9.04 -9.55 0.60
N ASN A 213 -7.93 -10.19 1.00
CA ASN A 213 -7.13 -9.75 2.16
C ASN A 213 -6.17 -8.62 1.77
N PHE A 214 -6.69 -7.40 1.70
CA PHE A 214 -5.85 -6.19 1.58
C PHE A 214 -5.54 -5.56 2.95
N GLN A 215 -6.36 -5.84 3.98
CA GLN A 215 -6.28 -5.19 5.28
C GLN A 215 -5.00 -5.53 6.03
N GLN A 216 -4.56 -6.81 6.01
CA GLN A 216 -3.31 -7.21 6.65
C GLN A 216 -2.09 -6.62 5.94
N PRO A 217 -1.96 -6.69 4.60
CA PRO A 217 -0.91 -5.97 3.88
C PRO A 217 -0.90 -4.46 4.14
N LEU A 218 -2.06 -3.81 4.18
CA LEU A 218 -2.14 -2.36 4.41
C LEU A 218 -1.67 -1.96 5.82
N ARG A 219 -2.02 -2.75 6.84
CA ARG A 219 -1.54 -2.54 8.21
C ARG A 219 -0.04 -2.81 8.33
N ALA A 220 0.48 -3.80 7.61
CA ALA A 220 1.92 -4.05 7.53
C ALA A 220 2.66 -2.88 6.88
N LEU A 221 2.12 -2.32 5.78
CA LEU A 221 2.67 -1.12 5.15
C LEU A 221 2.70 0.05 6.15
N LEU A 222 1.57 0.31 6.82
CA LEU A 222 1.48 1.36 7.83
C LEU A 222 2.47 1.16 8.99
N TYR A 223 2.61 -0.07 9.47
CA TYR A 223 3.56 -0.42 10.52
C TYR A 223 5.00 -0.10 10.10
N LEU A 224 5.40 -0.48 8.88
CA LEU A 224 6.74 -0.25 8.36
C LEU A 224 7.04 1.24 8.16
N VAL A 225 6.10 2.02 7.61
CA VAL A 225 6.32 3.47 7.40
C VAL A 225 6.35 4.27 8.71
N ASN A 226 5.86 3.72 9.82
CA ASN A 226 5.99 4.35 11.12
C ASN A 226 7.42 4.28 11.68
N PHE A 227 8.32 3.48 11.08
CA PHE A 227 9.76 3.59 11.30
C PHE A 227 10.36 4.61 10.34
N PRO A 228 11.17 5.59 10.81
CA PRO A 228 11.80 6.58 9.93
C PRO A 228 12.61 5.97 8.78
N VAL A 229 13.35 4.88 9.04
CA VAL A 229 14.08 4.13 8.00
C VAL A 229 13.16 3.46 7.00
N GLY A 230 12.01 2.96 7.45
CA GLY A 230 10.97 2.36 6.62
C GLY A 230 10.34 3.39 5.68
N ALA A 231 9.91 4.54 6.20
CA ALA A 231 9.39 5.65 5.41
C ALA A 231 10.40 6.15 4.37
N LYS A 232 11.66 6.35 4.79
CA LYS A 232 12.74 6.81 3.90
C LYS A 232 13.04 5.78 2.80
N SER A 233 13.12 4.49 3.12
CA SER A 233 13.38 3.44 2.13
C SER A 233 12.24 3.34 1.12
N LEU A 234 10.98 3.43 1.58
CA LEU A 234 9.79 3.36 0.73
C LEU A 234 9.80 4.46 -0.36
N VAL A 235 9.97 5.72 0.02
CA VAL A 235 9.89 6.84 -0.95
C VAL A 235 11.10 6.96 -1.87
N ASN A 236 12.19 6.27 -1.54
CA ASN A 236 13.40 6.17 -2.36
C ASN A 236 13.47 4.84 -3.13
N HIS A 237 12.43 4.00 -3.04
CA HIS A 237 12.33 2.75 -3.78
C HIS A 237 12.28 3.02 -5.29
N LEU A 238 12.89 2.14 -6.10
CA LEU A 238 12.86 2.29 -7.57
C LEU A 238 11.44 2.22 -8.14
N TRP A 239 10.60 1.40 -7.53
CA TRP A 239 9.16 1.30 -7.80
C TRP A 239 8.30 2.25 -6.96
N TRP A 240 8.87 3.27 -6.30
CA TRP A 240 8.05 4.37 -5.78
C TRP A 240 7.40 5.12 -6.95
N ILE A 241 8.23 5.62 -7.86
CA ILE A 241 7.83 6.12 -9.18
C ILE A 241 8.63 5.30 -10.20
N PRO A 242 8.02 4.28 -10.82
CA PRO A 242 8.66 3.45 -11.84
C PRO A 242 9.19 4.31 -12.99
N LYS A 243 10.34 3.94 -13.56
CA LYS A 243 10.97 4.66 -14.69
C LYS A 243 10.97 3.78 -15.93
N GLY A 244 10.66 4.34 -17.09
CA GLY A 244 10.70 3.61 -18.36
C GLY A 244 10.15 4.43 -19.53
N ILE A 245 10.46 3.99 -20.76
CA ILE A 245 10.02 4.65 -22.01
C ILE A 245 8.51 4.55 -22.21
N TYR A 246 7.89 3.49 -21.67
CA TYR A 246 6.47 3.19 -21.79
C TYR A 246 5.70 3.44 -20.49
N LEU A 247 6.17 4.35 -19.65
CA LEU A 247 5.48 4.71 -18.41
C LEU A 247 4.14 5.39 -18.74
N ASN A 248 3.05 4.79 -18.27
CA ASN A 248 1.69 5.31 -18.42
C ASN A 248 0.90 5.08 -17.13
N GLY A 249 -0.36 5.52 -17.11
CA GLY A 249 -1.23 5.41 -15.95
C GLY A 249 -1.44 3.98 -15.45
N ARG A 250 -1.58 3.02 -16.36
CA ARG A 250 -1.73 1.60 -16.01
C ARG A 250 -0.44 1.01 -15.44
N VAL A 251 0.71 1.35 -16.03
CA VAL A 251 2.01 0.86 -15.57
C VAL A 251 2.29 1.35 -14.15
N ILE A 252 2.06 2.63 -13.84
CA ILE A 252 2.28 3.14 -12.47
C ILE A 252 1.33 2.49 -11.46
N GLU A 253 0.06 2.27 -11.80
CA GLU A 253 -0.89 1.54 -10.95
C GLU A 253 -0.40 0.12 -10.67
N MET A 254 0.02 -0.63 -11.69
CA MET A 254 0.32 -2.04 -11.51
C MET A 254 1.71 -2.26 -10.95
N THR A 255 2.70 -1.41 -11.23
CA THR A 255 4.12 -1.65 -10.91
C THR A 255 4.64 -0.89 -9.69
N SER A 256 4.03 0.26 -9.34
CA SER A 256 4.48 0.98 -8.16
C SER A 256 4.18 0.23 -6.86
N ILE A 257 4.82 0.61 -5.75
CA ILE A 257 4.55 0.01 -4.43
C ILE A 257 3.12 0.34 -3.96
N LEU A 258 2.66 1.59 -4.11
CA LEU A 258 1.35 2.01 -3.63
C LEU A 258 0.21 1.71 -4.61
N GLY A 259 0.50 1.65 -5.90
CA GLY A 259 -0.52 1.46 -6.95
C GLY A 259 -1.44 0.26 -6.71
N PRO A 260 -0.92 -0.95 -6.41
CA PRO A 260 -1.75 -2.11 -6.11
C PRO A 260 -2.68 -1.94 -4.90
N PHE A 261 -2.30 -1.15 -3.89
CA PHE A 261 -3.20 -0.85 -2.77
C PHE A 261 -4.34 0.09 -3.20
N PHE A 262 -4.05 1.07 -4.04
CA PHE A 262 -5.10 1.91 -4.61
C PHE A 262 -5.97 1.16 -5.64
N HIS A 263 -5.44 0.12 -6.29
CA HIS A 263 -6.18 -0.70 -7.26
C HIS A 263 -7.31 -1.53 -6.60
N VAL A 264 -7.16 -1.92 -5.32
CA VAL A 264 -8.17 -2.70 -4.58
C VAL A 264 -9.54 -2.02 -4.65
N SER A 265 -10.50 -2.65 -5.30
CA SER A 265 -11.80 -2.03 -5.58
C SER A 265 -12.93 -3.06 -5.69
N ALA A 266 -14.17 -2.61 -5.54
CA ALA A 266 -15.36 -3.38 -5.92
C ALA A 266 -15.78 -3.13 -7.37
N LEU A 267 -15.37 -1.99 -7.95
CA LEU A 267 -15.54 -1.72 -9.39
C LEU A 267 -14.79 -2.77 -10.20
N LEU A 268 -15.44 -3.29 -11.25
CA LEU A 268 -14.82 -4.22 -12.18
C LEU A 268 -13.78 -3.49 -13.04
N ASP A 269 -12.73 -4.21 -13.43
CA ASP A 269 -11.70 -3.75 -14.36
C ASP A 269 -11.67 -4.66 -15.59
N ASP A 270 -10.87 -4.29 -16.59
CA ASP A 270 -10.65 -5.09 -17.79
C ASP A 270 -10.22 -6.52 -17.43
N SER A 271 -10.66 -7.48 -18.25
CA SER A 271 -10.35 -8.91 -18.12
C SER A 271 -8.87 -9.23 -17.89
N ILE A 272 -7.95 -8.43 -18.44
CA ILE A 272 -6.49 -8.60 -18.29
C ILE A 272 -6.02 -8.31 -16.85
N PHE A 273 -6.73 -7.43 -16.14
CA PHE A 273 -6.41 -6.97 -14.79
C PHE A 273 -7.36 -7.54 -13.72
N LYS A 274 -8.06 -8.62 -14.03
CA LYS A 274 -9.06 -9.21 -13.14
C LYS A 274 -8.49 -9.54 -11.75
N THR A 275 -9.12 -8.97 -10.73
CA THR A 275 -8.82 -9.23 -9.31
C THR A 275 -9.65 -10.38 -8.74
N GLN A 276 -9.22 -10.90 -7.59
CA GLN A 276 -9.91 -11.94 -6.84
C GLN A 276 -10.09 -11.53 -5.37
N PRO A 277 -11.20 -11.94 -4.75
CA PRO A 277 -12.35 -12.63 -5.35
C PRO A 277 -13.20 -11.75 -6.28
N ASP A 278 -13.97 -12.35 -7.19
CA ASP A 278 -14.87 -11.60 -8.08
C ASP A 278 -16.06 -11.01 -7.30
N VAL A 279 -16.04 -9.69 -7.10
CA VAL A 279 -17.02 -8.98 -6.25
C VAL A 279 -18.42 -9.05 -6.85
N GLY A 280 -18.55 -8.84 -8.17
CA GLY A 280 -19.83 -8.88 -8.87
C GLY A 280 -20.50 -10.24 -8.73
N GLN A 281 -19.75 -11.31 -8.94
CA GLN A 281 -20.27 -12.68 -8.81
C GLN A 281 -20.59 -13.05 -7.36
N GLN A 282 -19.74 -12.70 -6.38
CA GLN A 282 -19.99 -13.06 -4.99
C GLN A 282 -21.17 -12.30 -4.39
N CYS A 283 -21.22 -10.99 -4.61
CA CYS A 283 -22.20 -10.12 -3.96
C CYS A 283 -23.49 -9.93 -4.77
N PHE A 284 -23.44 -10.07 -6.09
CA PHE A 284 -24.53 -9.63 -6.97
C PHE A 284 -24.93 -10.63 -8.07
N SER A 285 -24.44 -11.86 -8.06
CA SER A 285 -24.99 -12.91 -8.94
C SER A 285 -26.47 -13.15 -8.66
N GLU A 286 -27.27 -13.26 -9.72
CA GLU A 286 -28.73 -13.47 -9.62
C GLU A 286 -29.43 -12.44 -8.70
N ALA A 287 -28.98 -11.18 -8.71
CA ALA A 287 -29.48 -10.16 -7.78
C ALA A 287 -31.01 -9.95 -7.84
N SER A 288 -31.65 -10.22 -8.98
CA SER A 288 -33.11 -10.11 -9.15
C SER A 288 -33.91 -11.15 -8.35
N THR A 289 -33.31 -12.29 -7.98
CA THR A 289 -33.95 -13.37 -7.21
C THR A 289 -33.53 -13.36 -5.75
N ARG A 290 -32.45 -12.65 -5.39
CA ARG A 290 -31.95 -12.55 -4.01
C ARG A 290 -32.91 -11.78 -3.11
N ARG A 291 -32.90 -12.13 -1.82
CA ARG A 291 -33.65 -11.40 -0.80
C ARG A 291 -33.07 -9.98 -0.65
N PRO A 292 -33.90 -8.94 -0.49
CA PRO A 292 -33.41 -7.57 -0.32
C PRO A 292 -32.44 -7.39 0.85
N ALA A 293 -32.63 -8.14 1.95
CA ALA A 293 -31.74 -8.09 3.11
C ALA A 293 -30.32 -8.59 2.81
N ASP A 294 -30.19 -9.64 1.98
CA ASP A 294 -28.88 -10.19 1.60
C ASP A 294 -28.13 -9.20 0.71
N LEU A 295 -28.82 -8.55 -0.23
CA LEU A 295 -28.24 -7.47 -1.06
C LEU A 295 -27.77 -6.29 -0.20
N LEU A 296 -28.59 -5.84 0.76
CA LEU A 296 -28.22 -4.76 1.69
C LEU A 296 -26.98 -5.12 2.53
N SER A 297 -26.83 -6.38 2.91
CA SER A 297 -25.63 -6.88 3.59
C SER A 297 -24.39 -6.77 2.70
N SER A 298 -24.49 -7.17 1.42
CA SER A 298 -23.40 -7.01 0.45
C SER A 298 -22.98 -5.55 0.27
N PHE A 299 -23.96 -4.64 0.10
CA PHE A 299 -23.70 -3.20 0.04
C PHE A 299 -22.98 -2.67 1.28
N THR A 300 -23.45 -3.07 2.47
CA THR A 300 -22.86 -2.63 3.74
C THR A 300 -21.44 -3.17 3.90
N THR A 301 -21.20 -4.42 3.48
CA THR A 301 -19.89 -5.07 3.54
C THR A 301 -18.88 -4.33 2.66
N ILE A 302 -19.21 -4.16 1.37
CA ILE A 302 -18.35 -3.43 0.40
C ILE A 302 -18.05 -2.03 0.92
N LYS A 303 -19.07 -1.29 1.37
CA LYS A 303 -18.88 0.05 1.91
C LYS A 303 -17.91 0.06 3.11
N THR A 304 -18.07 -0.90 4.03
CA THR A 304 -17.24 -0.97 5.25
C THR A 304 -15.78 -1.27 4.90
N VAL A 305 -15.54 -2.27 4.04
CA VAL A 305 -14.17 -2.63 3.64
C VAL A 305 -13.52 -1.51 2.83
N MET A 306 -14.24 -0.86 1.92
CA MET A 306 -13.71 0.25 1.15
C MET A 306 -13.38 1.47 2.02
N ASN A 307 -14.22 1.81 3.02
CA ASN A 307 -13.87 2.88 3.95
C ASN A 307 -12.63 2.55 4.79
N SER A 308 -12.46 1.30 5.21
CA SER A 308 -11.25 0.82 5.90
C SER A 308 -10.00 0.94 5.02
N LEU A 309 -10.11 0.61 3.72
CA LEU A 309 -9.04 0.84 2.74
C LEU A 309 -8.67 2.33 2.69
N TYR A 310 -9.66 3.21 2.56
CA TYR A 310 -9.45 4.65 2.51
C TYR A 310 -8.81 5.17 3.79
N ASP A 311 -9.18 4.63 4.97
CA ASP A 311 -8.65 5.05 6.27
C ASP A 311 -7.16 4.72 6.34
N GLY A 312 -6.80 3.46 6.06
CA GLY A 312 -5.41 3.02 6.09
C GLY A 312 -4.54 3.71 5.02
N LEU A 313 -5.03 3.90 3.80
CA LEU A 313 -4.29 4.63 2.76
C LEU A 313 -4.08 6.10 3.12
N SER A 314 -5.10 6.76 3.70
CA SER A 314 -4.97 8.14 4.18
C SER A 314 -3.95 8.23 5.31
N GLU A 315 -3.93 7.25 6.22
CA GLU A 315 -2.97 7.20 7.31
C GLU A 315 -1.53 6.99 6.83
N VAL A 316 -1.31 6.08 5.86
CA VAL A 316 -0.01 5.87 5.22
C VAL A 316 0.49 7.16 4.57
N LEU A 317 -0.33 7.80 3.71
CA LEU A 317 0.05 9.05 3.06
C LEU A 317 0.29 10.16 4.08
N LEU A 318 -0.55 10.29 5.11
CA LEU A 318 -0.40 11.32 6.13
C LEU A 318 0.88 11.12 6.96
N SER A 319 1.25 9.87 7.28
CA SER A 319 2.50 9.55 7.97
C SER A 319 3.71 10.04 7.14
N LEU A 320 3.71 9.76 5.84
CA LEU A 320 4.76 10.20 4.91
C LEU A 320 4.73 11.72 4.64
N LEU A 321 3.56 12.35 4.62
CA LEU A 321 3.42 13.80 4.38
C LEU A 321 3.81 14.63 5.61
N LYS A 322 3.67 14.09 6.82
CA LYS A 322 4.09 14.76 8.06
C LYS A 322 5.62 14.88 8.15
N ASN A 323 6.35 13.89 7.65
CA ASN A 323 7.80 13.90 7.64
C ASN A 323 8.36 14.76 6.49
N THR A 324 9.27 15.70 6.81
CA THR A 324 9.87 16.62 5.84
C THR A 324 10.73 15.93 4.79
N ASP A 325 11.32 14.79 5.13
CA ASP A 325 12.26 14.07 4.26
C ASP A 325 11.54 13.22 3.22
N THR A 326 10.24 12.97 3.41
CA THR A 326 9.41 12.11 2.55
C THR A 326 8.31 12.89 1.84
N ARG A 327 7.91 14.06 2.37
CA ARG A 327 6.79 14.87 1.84
C ARG A 327 6.91 15.19 0.35
N GLU A 328 8.08 15.63 -0.11
CA GLU A 328 8.26 16.01 -1.51
C GLU A 328 8.10 14.81 -2.44
N ASN A 329 8.65 13.64 -2.07
CA ASN A 329 8.50 12.40 -2.83
C ASN A 329 7.03 11.95 -2.93
N VAL A 330 6.22 12.19 -1.88
CA VAL A 330 4.78 11.89 -1.92
C VAL A 330 4.05 12.82 -2.87
N LEU A 331 4.37 14.11 -2.83
CA LEU A 331 3.78 15.09 -3.75
C LEU A 331 4.24 14.85 -5.19
N ASP A 332 5.47 14.38 -5.42
CA ASP A 332 5.96 13.94 -6.72
C ASP A 332 5.17 12.73 -7.22
N TYR A 333 4.97 11.73 -6.37
CA TYR A 333 4.22 10.53 -6.72
C TYR A 333 2.76 10.84 -7.09
N LEU A 334 2.06 11.63 -6.26
CA LEU A 334 0.68 12.04 -6.53
C LEU A 334 0.59 12.83 -7.85
N ALA A 335 1.51 13.75 -8.08
CA ALA A 335 1.57 14.53 -9.32
C ALA A 335 1.78 13.64 -10.55
N GLU A 336 2.73 12.70 -10.47
CA GLU A 336 3.05 11.79 -11.57
C GLU A 336 1.87 10.88 -11.90
N VAL A 337 1.24 10.29 -10.87
CA VAL A 337 0.00 9.50 -11.04
C VAL A 337 -1.08 10.31 -11.75
N ILE A 338 -1.29 11.57 -11.36
CA ILE A 338 -2.30 12.45 -11.97
C ILE A 338 -1.97 12.75 -13.43
N ASN A 339 -0.72 13.12 -13.73
CA ASN A 339 -0.31 13.52 -15.08
C ASN A 339 -0.38 12.36 -16.08
N LEU A 340 0.10 11.17 -15.67
CA LEU A 340 0.09 9.95 -16.50
C LEU A 340 -1.34 9.46 -16.82
N ASN A 341 -2.34 9.99 -16.12
CA ASN A 341 -3.75 9.62 -16.26
C ASN A 341 -4.62 10.77 -16.78
N SER A 342 -4.02 11.82 -17.34
CA SER A 342 -4.77 12.95 -17.90
C SER A 342 -5.80 12.54 -18.96
N SER A 343 -5.53 11.49 -19.73
CA SER A 343 -6.43 10.90 -20.74
C SER A 343 -7.71 10.29 -20.17
N ARG A 344 -7.80 10.02 -18.84
CA ARG A 344 -9.06 9.59 -18.20
C ARG A 344 -10.21 10.60 -18.35
N ALA A 345 -9.89 11.86 -18.64
CA ALA A 345 -10.87 12.91 -18.94
C ALA A 345 -11.62 12.72 -20.27
N GLN A 346 -11.13 11.83 -21.15
CA GLN A 346 -11.76 11.57 -22.45
C GLN A 346 -13.04 10.74 -22.30
N ILE A 347 -13.89 10.77 -23.33
CA ILE A 347 -15.16 10.04 -23.35
C ILE A 347 -14.92 8.54 -23.17
N GLN A 348 -13.98 7.98 -23.96
CA GLN A 348 -13.55 6.60 -23.84
C GLN A 348 -12.15 6.55 -23.25
N VAL A 349 -12.00 5.83 -22.14
CA VAL A 349 -10.71 5.62 -21.49
C VAL A 349 -10.12 4.34 -22.05
N ASP A 350 -8.87 4.38 -22.49
CA ASP A 350 -8.14 3.16 -22.84
C ASP A 350 -7.64 2.45 -21.57
N PRO A 351 -8.12 1.24 -21.28
CA PRO A 351 -7.79 0.51 -20.04
C PRO A 351 -6.33 0.05 -19.97
N ILE A 352 -5.59 0.07 -21.08
CA ILE A 352 -4.17 -0.33 -21.13
C ILE A 352 -3.24 0.85 -20.89
N SER A 353 -3.65 2.08 -21.21
CA SER A 353 -2.83 3.28 -21.00
C SER A 353 -3.17 4.03 -19.71
N CYS A 354 -4.41 3.95 -19.24
CA CYS A 354 -4.86 4.61 -18.02
C CYS A 354 -5.01 3.61 -16.86
N ALA A 355 -4.80 4.12 -15.64
CA ALA A 355 -5.13 3.41 -14.42
C ALA A 355 -6.63 3.12 -14.33
N SER A 356 -7.00 2.13 -13.55
CA SER A 356 -8.39 1.71 -13.34
C SER A 356 -9.28 2.81 -12.76
N SER A 357 -10.59 2.66 -12.96
CA SER A 357 -11.57 3.50 -12.26
C SER A 357 -11.55 3.26 -10.74
N GLY A 358 -11.23 2.04 -10.29
CA GLY A 358 -11.03 1.72 -8.88
C GLY A 358 -9.95 2.58 -8.22
N MET A 359 -8.75 2.63 -8.82
CA MET A 359 -7.64 3.45 -8.33
C MET A 359 -8.01 4.92 -8.19
N PHE A 360 -8.65 5.51 -9.21
CA PHE A 360 -8.96 6.93 -9.20
C PHE A 360 -10.15 7.30 -8.31
N VAL A 361 -11.11 6.40 -8.10
CA VAL A 361 -12.17 6.57 -7.10
C VAL A 361 -11.57 6.50 -5.70
N ASN A 362 -10.70 5.54 -5.43
CA ASN A 362 -10.03 5.40 -4.14
C ASN A 362 -9.11 6.58 -3.86
N LEU A 363 -8.33 7.03 -4.85
CA LEU A 363 -7.49 8.21 -4.75
C LEU A 363 -8.33 9.46 -4.50
N SER A 364 -9.50 9.60 -5.11
CA SER A 364 -10.44 10.69 -4.84
C SER A 364 -10.86 10.73 -3.36
N ALA A 365 -11.26 9.58 -2.81
CA ALA A 365 -11.67 9.48 -1.41
C ALA A 365 -10.53 9.81 -0.43
N VAL A 366 -9.33 9.30 -0.70
CA VAL A 366 -8.14 9.57 0.13
C VAL A 366 -7.71 11.04 0.05
N MET A 367 -7.68 11.63 -1.15
CA MET A 367 -7.30 13.02 -1.34
C MET A 367 -8.30 14.00 -0.70
N LEU A 368 -9.59 13.68 -0.69
CA LEU A 368 -10.61 14.42 0.07
C LEU A 368 -10.30 14.39 1.57
N ARG A 369 -10.00 13.22 2.14
CA ARG A 369 -9.64 13.07 3.56
C ARG A 369 -8.37 13.83 3.96
N LEU A 370 -7.40 13.92 3.05
CA LEU A 370 -6.22 14.77 3.25
C LEU A 370 -6.55 16.27 3.24
N CYS A 371 -7.66 16.67 2.60
CA CYS A 371 -8.14 18.04 2.56
C CYS A 371 -9.03 18.43 3.75
N ASP A 372 -9.71 17.47 4.38
CA ASP A 372 -10.61 17.71 5.51
C ASP A 372 -10.03 18.63 6.61
N PRO A 373 -8.75 18.51 7.02
CA PRO A 373 -8.18 19.38 8.06
C PRO A 373 -8.04 20.86 7.68
N PHE A 374 -8.25 21.23 6.41
CA PHE A 374 -8.12 22.60 5.92
C PHE A 374 -9.28 23.10 5.06
N LEU A 375 -10.29 22.26 4.80
CA LEU A 375 -11.57 22.63 4.19
C LEU A 375 -12.68 22.59 5.24
N ASP A 376 -12.41 23.14 6.42
CA ASP A 376 -13.40 23.22 7.50
C ASP A 376 -14.55 24.19 7.13
N ALA A 377 -15.71 24.03 7.77
CA ALA A 377 -16.90 24.84 7.48
C ALA A 377 -16.66 26.36 7.64
N ASN A 378 -15.71 26.76 8.49
CA ASN A 378 -15.36 28.16 8.72
C ASN A 378 -14.27 28.67 7.76
N LEU A 379 -13.74 27.81 6.88
CA LEU A 379 -12.73 28.13 5.86
C LEU A 379 -11.47 28.81 6.44
N MET A 380 -11.05 28.39 7.64
CA MET A 380 -10.00 29.07 8.43
C MET A 380 -8.62 29.04 7.76
N LYS A 381 -8.39 28.13 6.82
CA LYS A 381 -7.12 27.97 6.11
C LYS A 381 -7.22 28.27 4.61
N ARG A 382 -8.30 28.91 4.17
CA ARG A 382 -8.52 29.26 2.75
C ARG A 382 -7.42 30.15 2.19
N ASP A 383 -6.87 31.04 3.00
CA ASP A 383 -5.73 31.92 2.67
C ASP A 383 -4.47 31.14 2.24
N LYS A 384 -4.35 29.87 2.65
CA LYS A 384 -3.23 28.99 2.29
C LYS A 384 -3.38 28.35 0.92
N ILE A 385 -4.51 28.54 0.25
CA ILE A 385 -4.76 28.06 -1.12
C ILE A 385 -4.57 29.26 -2.05
N ASP A 386 -3.40 29.31 -2.70
CA ASP A 386 -3.09 30.38 -3.64
C ASP A 386 -3.63 30.04 -5.05
N PRO A 387 -4.60 30.81 -5.59
CA PRO A 387 -5.13 30.60 -6.93
C PRO A 387 -4.06 30.67 -8.02
N LYS A 388 -2.91 31.31 -7.77
CA LYS A 388 -1.83 31.43 -8.76
C LYS A 388 -1.16 30.09 -9.08
N TYR A 389 -1.41 29.04 -8.29
CA TYR A 389 -0.92 27.68 -8.55
C TYR A 389 -1.30 27.18 -9.95
N VAL A 390 -2.49 27.53 -10.46
CA VAL A 390 -2.93 27.11 -11.81
C VAL A 390 -2.04 27.66 -12.93
N PHE A 391 -1.35 28.78 -12.67
CA PHE A 391 -0.45 29.42 -13.63
C PHE A 391 1.02 29.05 -13.40
N HIS A 392 1.40 28.87 -12.13
CA HIS A 392 2.78 28.62 -11.74
C HIS A 392 2.78 27.44 -10.80
N ASN A 393 2.98 26.23 -11.31
CA ASN A 393 3.30 25.07 -10.49
C ASN A 393 4.30 24.20 -11.24
N ASN A 394 4.92 23.27 -10.53
CA ASN A 394 5.97 22.41 -11.11
C ASN A 394 5.55 20.94 -11.14
N ARG A 395 4.28 20.64 -10.81
CA ARG A 395 3.82 19.29 -10.52
C ARG A 395 2.70 18.86 -11.46
N LEU A 396 1.66 19.67 -11.62
CA LEU A 396 0.51 19.34 -12.46
C LEU A 396 0.63 19.99 -13.83
N ASP A 397 0.48 19.19 -14.88
CA ASP A 397 0.24 19.73 -16.21
C ASP A 397 -1.23 20.12 -16.36
N LEU A 398 -1.47 21.44 -16.40
CA LEU A 398 -2.79 22.05 -16.55
C LEU A 398 -2.93 22.77 -17.90
N SER A 399 -1.90 22.74 -18.75
CA SER A 399 -1.82 23.58 -19.95
C SER A 399 -2.87 23.23 -21.01
N GLY A 400 -3.25 21.95 -21.11
CA GLY A 400 -4.26 21.46 -22.06
C GLY A 400 -5.71 21.52 -21.54
N LEU A 401 -5.97 22.12 -20.39
CA LEU A 401 -7.31 22.15 -19.80
C LEU A 401 -8.13 23.33 -20.33
N THR A 402 -9.39 23.06 -20.67
CA THR A 402 -10.36 24.09 -21.04
C THR A 402 -10.61 25.01 -19.85
N ALA A 403 -10.30 26.30 -20.00
CA ALA A 403 -10.59 27.30 -18.98
C ALA A 403 -12.10 27.61 -18.93
N LEU A 404 -12.57 28.02 -17.74
CA LEU A 404 -14.00 28.33 -17.53
C LEU A 404 -14.50 29.49 -18.40
N HIS A 405 -13.66 30.50 -18.60
CA HIS A 405 -14.02 31.73 -19.31
C HIS A 405 -12.79 32.40 -19.93
N ALA A 406 -12.01 31.59 -20.66
CA ALA A 406 -10.87 32.05 -21.45
C ALA A 406 -10.60 31.05 -22.58
N SER A 407 -10.12 31.56 -23.71
CA SER A 407 -9.56 30.74 -24.79
C SER A 407 -8.17 30.23 -24.41
N SER A 408 -7.72 29.16 -25.07
CA SER A 408 -6.36 28.64 -24.89
C SER A 408 -5.28 29.67 -25.23
N ASP A 409 -5.55 30.53 -26.22
CA ASP A 409 -4.65 31.60 -26.63
C ASP A 409 -4.52 32.67 -25.54
N GLU A 410 -5.64 33.13 -24.96
CA GLU A 410 -5.63 34.08 -23.83
C GLU A 410 -4.86 33.52 -22.62
N VAL A 411 -5.06 32.23 -22.32
CA VAL A 411 -4.33 31.57 -21.22
C VAL A 411 -2.83 31.50 -21.51
N ALA A 412 -2.45 31.15 -22.74
CA ALA A 412 -1.05 31.13 -23.16
C ALA A 412 -0.40 32.52 -23.08
N GLU A 413 -1.12 33.57 -23.50
CA GLU A 413 -0.67 34.95 -23.36
C GLU A 413 -0.46 35.35 -21.90
N TRP A 414 -1.36 34.99 -20.99
CA TRP A 414 -1.20 35.27 -19.55
C TRP A 414 0.05 34.60 -18.95
N LEU A 415 0.35 33.37 -19.39
CA LEU A 415 1.55 32.65 -18.96
C LEU A 415 2.83 33.28 -19.53
N ASN A 416 2.80 33.74 -20.79
CA ASN A 416 3.94 34.39 -21.44
C ASN A 416 4.23 35.79 -20.90
N LYS A 417 3.20 36.62 -20.73
CA LYS A 417 3.32 38.00 -20.20
C LYS A 417 3.91 38.03 -18.79
N LYS A 418 3.60 37.03 -17.96
CA LYS A 418 4.14 36.89 -16.59
C LYS A 418 5.58 36.36 -16.54
N LYS A 419 6.02 35.56 -17.53
CA LYS A 419 7.44 35.16 -17.65
C LYS A 419 8.34 36.35 -17.99
N LEU A 420 7.85 37.27 -18.82
CA LEU A 420 8.57 38.48 -19.20
C LEU A 420 8.65 39.52 -18.06
N GLY A 421 7.60 39.62 -17.23
CA GLY A 421 7.55 40.54 -16.08
C GLY A 421 8.43 40.18 -14.87
N LYS A 422 9.09 39.01 -14.87
CA LYS A 422 10.11 38.66 -13.85
C LYS A 422 11.52 39.17 -14.21
N THR A 423 11.72 39.67 -15.43
CA THR A 423 13.04 40.13 -15.90
C THR A 423 13.23 41.64 -15.78
N ASP A 424 12.16 42.44 -15.68
CA ASP A 424 12.26 43.89 -15.56
C ASP A 424 11.41 44.43 -14.41
N GLY A 425 12.10 44.89 -13.36
CA GLY A 425 11.51 45.76 -12.36
C GLY A 425 11.33 47.17 -12.92
N SER A 426 10.26 47.41 -13.67
CA SER A 426 9.69 48.75 -13.79
C SER A 426 8.21 48.73 -14.20
N THR A 427 7.42 49.39 -13.37
CA THR A 427 6.01 49.79 -13.43
C THR A 427 5.48 50.12 -14.84
N GLN A 428 4.25 49.67 -15.16
CA GLN A 428 3.12 50.57 -15.47
C GLN A 428 1.77 49.83 -15.54
N HIS A 429 0.80 50.38 -14.81
CA HIS A 429 -0.63 50.15 -14.95
C HIS A 429 -1.10 50.62 -16.33
N THR A 430 -1.89 49.81 -17.02
CA THR A 430 -2.99 50.31 -17.87
C THR A 430 -4.11 49.27 -17.93
N ASP A 431 -5.28 49.75 -17.53
CA ASP A 431 -6.67 49.31 -17.68
C ASP A 431 -6.95 48.44 -18.94
N GLY A 432 -7.86 47.48 -18.95
CA GLY A 432 -9.16 47.52 -18.28
C GLY A 432 -10.25 48.10 -19.18
N GLU A 433 -10.35 47.72 -20.46
CA GLU A 433 -11.57 47.79 -21.28
C GLU A 433 -11.34 47.23 -22.69
N ASN A 434 -11.89 46.04 -22.97
CA ASN A 434 -12.44 45.62 -24.28
C ASN A 434 -13.05 44.22 -24.12
N ARG A 435 -14.17 44.18 -23.41
CA ARG A 435 -15.01 42.99 -23.23
C ARG A 435 -16.26 43.13 -24.10
N LEU A 436 -16.14 42.85 -25.38
CA LEU A 436 -17.22 42.37 -26.25
C LEU A 436 -16.63 42.07 -27.64
N LEU A 437 -17.08 40.98 -28.26
CA LEU A 437 -16.81 40.57 -29.66
C LEU A 437 -15.54 39.71 -29.88
N GLN A 438 -15.56 38.46 -29.40
CA GLN A 438 -15.17 37.30 -30.24
C GLN A 438 -15.54 35.94 -29.61
N SER A 439 -16.74 35.81 -29.05
CA SER A 439 -17.32 34.49 -28.75
C SER A 439 -18.08 33.97 -29.97
N GLN A 440 -17.36 33.54 -31.02
CA GLN A 440 -17.93 32.73 -32.10
C GLN A 440 -16.82 32.06 -32.92
N LYS A 441 -16.29 30.96 -32.37
CA LYS A 441 -15.75 29.80 -33.11
C LYS A 441 -15.41 28.70 -32.09
N ALA A 442 -16.45 28.14 -31.49
CA ALA A 442 -16.36 26.84 -30.84
C ALA A 442 -17.12 25.85 -31.72
N THR A 443 -16.41 25.21 -32.66
CA THR A 443 -16.80 23.90 -33.18
C THR A 443 -15.68 23.27 -34.00
N SER A 444 -15.49 21.97 -33.73
CA SER A 444 -14.89 20.93 -34.58
C SER A 444 -13.47 21.13 -35.11
N SER A 445 -12.53 20.40 -34.50
CA SER A 445 -11.60 19.56 -35.28
C SER A 445 -11.01 18.46 -34.40
N GLY A 446 -11.56 17.26 -34.53
CA GLY A 446 -10.79 16.05 -34.29
C GLY A 446 -9.80 15.90 -35.43
N SER A 447 -8.51 15.85 -35.11
CA SER A 447 -7.46 15.41 -36.01
C SER A 447 -6.29 14.92 -35.16
N SER A 448 -6.09 13.61 -35.20
CA SER A 448 -4.93 12.89 -34.72
C SER A 448 -3.67 13.39 -35.41
N ALA A 449 -2.80 14.05 -34.65
CA ALA A 449 -1.40 14.25 -35.03
C ALA A 449 -0.53 13.77 -33.87
N SER A 450 -0.11 12.51 -33.97
CA SER A 450 1.01 11.95 -33.23
C SER A 450 2.28 12.70 -33.64
N GLY A 451 2.65 13.70 -32.85
CA GLY A 451 3.90 14.45 -32.99
C GLY A 451 4.51 14.63 -31.61
N SER A 452 5.43 13.74 -31.24
CA SER A 452 6.24 13.86 -30.04
C SER A 452 7.13 15.10 -30.15
N SER A 453 6.74 16.19 -29.51
CA SER A 453 7.66 17.30 -29.19
C SER A 453 8.05 17.19 -27.72
N ASN A 454 9.03 16.34 -27.45
CA ASN A 454 9.85 16.38 -26.25
C ASN A 454 10.61 17.71 -26.21
N VAL A 455 9.95 18.78 -25.78
CA VAL A 455 10.63 19.97 -25.27
C VAL A 455 10.61 19.86 -23.76
N LYS A 456 11.61 19.15 -23.21
CA LYS A 456 11.99 19.33 -21.81
C LYS A 456 12.37 20.79 -21.65
N LEU A 457 11.48 21.57 -21.05
CA LEU A 457 11.73 22.97 -20.73
C LEU A 457 12.91 23.02 -19.75
N ALA A 458 14.00 23.65 -20.19
CA ALA A 458 15.25 23.77 -19.46
C ALA A 458 15.02 24.44 -18.09
N SER A 459 15.70 23.87 -17.10
CA SER A 459 15.80 24.31 -15.71
C SER A 459 16.69 25.55 -15.57
N SER A 460 16.12 26.71 -15.18
CA SER A 460 16.83 27.76 -14.43
C SER A 460 15.95 29.00 -14.13
N SER A 461 14.82 28.83 -13.46
CA SER A 461 14.12 29.96 -12.80
C SER A 461 13.52 29.46 -11.51
N ASP A 462 13.70 30.18 -10.41
CA ASP A 462 13.19 29.85 -9.07
C ASP A 462 11.80 29.20 -9.14
N LYS A 463 11.79 27.88 -8.98
CA LYS A 463 10.58 27.07 -8.96
C LYS A 463 9.75 27.57 -7.78
N THR A 464 8.65 28.26 -8.06
CA THR A 464 7.78 28.80 -7.02
C THR A 464 7.26 27.61 -6.20
N LYS A 465 7.66 27.53 -4.94
CA LYS A 465 7.30 26.44 -4.04
C LYS A 465 5.99 26.81 -3.35
N TYR A 466 4.97 25.97 -3.54
CA TYR A 466 3.68 26.14 -2.91
C TYR A 466 3.62 25.35 -1.59
N PRO A 467 2.83 25.81 -0.61
CA PRO A 467 2.62 25.04 0.61
C PRO A 467 1.81 23.79 0.31
N PHE A 468 2.02 22.73 1.10
CA PHE A 468 1.30 21.45 0.99
C PHE A 468 -0.22 21.63 0.82
N ILE A 469 -0.85 22.52 1.59
CA ILE A 469 -2.30 22.76 1.54
C ILE A 469 -2.74 23.20 0.13
N CYS A 470 -1.98 24.09 -0.52
CA CYS A 470 -2.28 24.56 -1.85
C CYS A 470 -2.10 23.44 -2.89
N GLU A 471 -0.99 22.71 -2.82
CA GLU A 471 -0.72 21.61 -3.75
C GLU A 471 -1.77 20.49 -3.61
N CYS A 472 -2.04 20.08 -2.37
CA CYS A 472 -3.04 19.07 -2.05
C CYS A 472 -4.42 19.48 -2.56
N PHE A 473 -4.85 20.74 -2.35
CA PHE A 473 -6.14 21.23 -2.85
C PHE A 473 -6.28 21.08 -4.37
N PHE A 474 -5.32 21.57 -5.15
CA PHE A 474 -5.38 21.51 -6.61
C PHE A 474 -5.20 20.09 -7.17
N MET A 475 -4.36 19.27 -6.53
CA MET A 475 -4.24 17.85 -6.85
C MET A 475 -5.57 17.13 -6.59
N THR A 476 -6.22 17.36 -5.45
CA THR A 476 -7.54 16.80 -5.13
C THR A 476 -8.57 17.19 -6.17
N ALA A 477 -8.66 18.48 -6.54
CA ALA A 477 -9.57 18.93 -7.58
C ALA A 477 -9.34 18.20 -8.91
N ARG A 478 -8.08 18.00 -9.30
CA ARG A 478 -7.73 17.27 -10.52
C ARG A 478 -8.06 15.78 -10.43
N VAL A 479 -7.80 15.14 -9.29
CA VAL A 479 -8.14 13.74 -9.04
C VAL A 479 -9.66 13.52 -9.09
N LEU A 480 -10.46 14.41 -8.50
CA LEU A 480 -11.93 14.32 -8.53
C LEU A 480 -12.48 14.33 -9.96
N HIS A 481 -11.88 15.14 -10.84
CA HIS A 481 -12.25 15.19 -12.25
C HIS A 481 -11.90 13.89 -12.99
N LEU A 482 -10.72 13.33 -12.75
CA LEU A 482 -10.24 12.09 -13.40
C LEU A 482 -10.81 10.80 -12.78
N GLY A 483 -11.33 10.89 -11.56
CA GLY A 483 -11.85 9.77 -10.77
C GLY A 483 -13.34 9.84 -10.57
N LEU A 484 -13.79 10.48 -9.51
CA LEU A 484 -15.20 10.44 -9.09
C LEU A 484 -16.17 10.95 -10.18
N LEU A 485 -15.88 12.09 -10.82
CA LEU A 485 -16.74 12.62 -11.88
C LEU A 485 -16.76 11.71 -13.11
N LYS A 486 -15.60 11.15 -13.48
CA LYS A 486 -15.50 10.18 -14.56
C LYS A 486 -16.30 8.90 -14.24
N ALA A 487 -16.18 8.39 -13.01
CA ALA A 487 -16.93 7.22 -12.55
C ALA A 487 -18.46 7.44 -12.61
N PHE A 488 -18.96 8.65 -12.31
CA PHE A 488 -20.38 8.98 -12.50
C PHE A 488 -20.79 9.01 -13.97
N SER A 489 -19.93 9.55 -14.84
CA SER A 489 -20.18 9.53 -16.29
C SER A 489 -20.23 8.09 -16.83
N ASP A 490 -19.29 7.24 -16.40
CA ASP A 490 -19.21 5.84 -16.82
C ASP A 490 -20.42 5.04 -16.30
N PHE A 491 -20.83 5.26 -15.03
CA PHE A 491 -22.05 4.69 -14.48
C PHE A 491 -23.29 5.08 -15.28
N LYS A 492 -23.41 6.36 -15.69
CA LYS A 492 -24.53 6.82 -16.52
C LYS A 492 -24.56 6.10 -17.87
N HIS A 493 -23.41 5.93 -18.51
CA HIS A 493 -23.31 5.19 -19.77
C HIS A 493 -23.66 3.71 -19.58
N LEU A 494 -23.17 3.07 -18.52
CA LEU A 494 -23.51 1.69 -18.18
C LEU A 494 -25.03 1.49 -18.02
N VAL A 495 -25.72 2.41 -17.34
CA VAL A 495 -27.19 2.35 -17.21
C VAL A 495 -27.89 2.50 -18.56
N GLN A 496 -27.38 3.35 -19.46
CA GLN A 496 -27.91 3.49 -20.82
C GLN A 496 -27.64 2.25 -21.68
N ASP A 497 -26.50 1.60 -21.49
CA ASP A 497 -26.13 0.37 -22.22
C ASP A 497 -27.00 -0.81 -21.78
N ILE A 498 -27.26 -0.94 -20.47
CA ILE A 498 -28.22 -1.93 -19.94
C ILE A 498 -29.60 -1.76 -20.60
N GLN A 499 -30.14 -0.53 -20.63
CA GLN A 499 -31.45 -0.27 -21.26
C GLN A 499 -31.44 -0.65 -22.74
N ARG A 500 -30.38 -0.29 -23.48
CA ARG A 500 -30.24 -0.65 -24.90
C ARG A 500 -30.20 -2.17 -25.12
N CYS A 501 -29.50 -2.89 -24.25
CA CYS A 501 -29.45 -4.35 -24.28
C CYS A 501 -30.83 -4.96 -23.94
N GLU A 502 -31.56 -4.44 -22.95
CA GLU A 502 -32.90 -4.91 -22.59
C GLU A 502 -33.94 -4.69 -23.71
N ASP A 503 -33.89 -3.54 -24.40
CA ASP A 503 -34.75 -3.25 -25.55
C ASP A 503 -34.45 -4.21 -26.73
N THR A 504 -33.16 -4.47 -26.96
CA THR A 504 -32.71 -5.44 -27.97
C THR A 504 -33.15 -6.86 -27.62
N LEU A 505 -33.00 -7.26 -26.36
CA LEU A 505 -33.42 -8.57 -25.86
C LEU A 505 -34.92 -8.78 -26.04
N SER A 506 -35.73 -7.77 -25.72
CA SER A 506 -37.19 -7.79 -25.90
C SER A 506 -37.56 -7.99 -27.36
N THR A 507 -36.83 -7.34 -28.27
CA THR A 507 -37.02 -7.50 -29.72
C THR A 507 -36.66 -8.92 -30.18
N LEU A 508 -35.54 -9.47 -29.73
CA LEU A 508 -35.10 -10.83 -30.08
C LEU A 508 -36.06 -11.90 -29.55
N LYS A 509 -36.58 -11.73 -28.31
CA LYS A 509 -37.59 -12.64 -27.73
C LYS A 509 -38.89 -12.64 -28.53
N ALA A 510 -39.38 -11.47 -28.95
CA ALA A 510 -40.55 -11.36 -29.81
C ALA A 510 -40.34 -12.05 -31.18
N MET A 511 -39.13 -11.96 -31.75
CA MET A 511 -38.78 -12.70 -32.97
C MET A 511 -38.72 -14.21 -32.75
N GLN A 512 -38.28 -14.67 -31.57
CA GLN A 512 -38.20 -16.10 -31.23
C GLN A 512 -39.57 -16.75 -31.15
N GLU A 513 -40.57 -16.03 -30.63
CA GLU A 513 -41.96 -16.48 -30.61
C GLU A 513 -42.55 -16.65 -32.01
N GLN A 514 -42.11 -15.85 -32.98
CA GLN A 514 -42.58 -15.90 -34.37
C GLN A 514 -41.82 -16.92 -35.22
N THR A 515 -40.50 -17.04 -35.04
CA THR A 515 -39.63 -17.91 -35.84
C THR A 515 -38.47 -18.44 -34.98
N PRO A 516 -38.66 -19.57 -34.28
CA PRO A 516 -37.63 -20.12 -33.43
C PRO A 516 -36.48 -20.68 -34.28
N THR A 517 -35.28 -20.13 -34.08
CA THR A 517 -34.04 -20.66 -34.68
C THR A 517 -32.98 -20.86 -33.61
N PRO A 518 -32.13 -21.90 -33.71
CA PRO A 518 -31.04 -22.14 -32.75
C PRO A 518 -30.01 -21.01 -32.71
N ALA A 519 -29.90 -20.21 -33.78
CA ALA A 519 -29.04 -19.04 -33.81
C ALA A 519 -29.59 -17.91 -32.92
N LEU A 520 -30.89 -17.64 -33.04
CA LEU A 520 -31.59 -16.63 -32.23
C LEU A 520 -31.58 -16.99 -30.74
N GLU A 521 -31.76 -18.27 -30.39
CA GLU A 521 -31.65 -18.74 -29.01
C GLU A 521 -30.26 -18.49 -28.42
N ARG A 522 -29.18 -18.76 -29.19
CA ARG A 522 -27.80 -18.46 -28.77
C ARG A 522 -27.57 -16.97 -28.58
N ASP A 523 -28.13 -16.13 -29.44
CA ASP A 523 -28.01 -14.67 -29.33
C ASP A 523 -28.75 -14.12 -28.12
N ILE A 524 -29.96 -14.64 -27.83
CA ILE A 524 -30.72 -14.31 -26.62
C ILE A 524 -29.93 -14.70 -25.37
N SER A 525 -29.44 -15.94 -25.27
CA SER A 525 -28.66 -16.38 -24.11
C SER A 525 -27.37 -15.58 -23.92
N ARG A 526 -26.71 -15.18 -25.00
CA ARG A 526 -25.53 -14.31 -24.94
C ARG A 526 -25.88 -12.93 -24.39
N LEU A 527 -26.96 -12.32 -24.88
CA LEU A 527 -27.38 -10.99 -24.46
C LEU A 527 -27.91 -10.96 -23.02
N GLU A 528 -28.62 -12.01 -22.58
CA GLU A 528 -29.02 -12.17 -21.18
C GLU A 528 -27.81 -12.22 -20.25
N LYS A 529 -26.77 -12.97 -20.63
CA LYS A 529 -25.51 -13.01 -19.87
C LYS A 529 -24.80 -11.67 -19.84
N GLU A 530 -24.82 -10.92 -20.94
CA GLU A 530 -24.22 -9.58 -21.00
C GLU A 530 -24.96 -8.59 -20.09
N ILE A 531 -26.30 -8.60 -20.10
CA ILE A 531 -27.13 -7.79 -19.19
C ILE A 531 -26.84 -8.16 -17.73
N GLU A 532 -26.68 -9.45 -17.41
CA GLU A 532 -26.34 -9.87 -16.06
C GLU A 532 -24.99 -9.29 -15.62
N LEU A 533 -23.97 -9.34 -16.48
CA LEU A 533 -22.65 -8.77 -16.18
C LEU A 533 -22.72 -7.25 -15.98
N TYR A 534 -23.40 -6.51 -16.85
CA TYR A 534 -23.59 -5.07 -16.66
C TYR A 534 -24.40 -4.74 -15.41
N SER A 535 -25.40 -5.56 -15.06
CA SER A 535 -26.17 -5.40 -13.84
C SER A 535 -25.30 -5.59 -12.59
N GLN A 536 -24.43 -6.60 -12.59
CA GLN A 536 -23.44 -6.80 -11.51
C GLN A 536 -22.49 -5.61 -11.40
N GLU A 537 -21.97 -5.11 -12.53
CA GLU A 537 -21.11 -3.93 -12.56
C GLU A 537 -21.82 -2.71 -11.98
N LYS A 538 -23.07 -2.46 -12.40
CA LYS A 538 -23.90 -1.36 -11.89
C LYS A 538 -24.05 -1.44 -10.36
N LEU A 539 -24.31 -2.63 -9.83
CA LEU A 539 -24.45 -2.84 -8.38
C LEU A 539 -23.13 -2.63 -7.64
N CYS A 540 -21.98 -2.97 -8.23
CA CYS A 540 -20.67 -2.63 -7.68
C CYS A 540 -20.45 -1.12 -7.59
N TYR A 541 -20.81 -0.35 -8.62
CA TYR A 541 -20.79 1.12 -8.58
C TYR A 541 -21.70 1.68 -7.48
N GLU A 542 -22.91 1.14 -7.36
CA GLU A 542 -23.84 1.54 -6.29
C GLU A 542 -23.26 1.27 -4.90
N ALA A 543 -22.56 0.14 -4.72
CA ALA A 543 -21.99 -0.28 -3.45
C ALA A 543 -20.81 0.57 -2.98
N GLN A 544 -19.90 0.90 -3.90
CA GLN A 544 -18.68 1.62 -3.54
C GLN A 544 -18.87 3.14 -3.54
N ILE A 545 -19.77 3.69 -4.38
CA ILE A 545 -19.86 5.13 -4.62
C ILE A 545 -21.22 5.74 -4.23
N LEU A 546 -22.34 5.14 -4.65
CA LEU A 546 -23.63 5.87 -4.68
C LEU A 546 -24.52 5.68 -3.44
N ARG A 547 -24.45 4.56 -2.73
CA ARG A 547 -25.39 4.27 -1.63
C ARG A 547 -25.19 5.07 -0.33
N ASP A 548 -24.26 6.03 -0.31
CA ASP A 548 -24.27 7.10 0.69
C ASP A 548 -25.11 8.32 0.28
N ILE A 549 -25.28 8.54 -1.03
CA ILE A 549 -25.99 9.70 -1.58
C ILE A 549 -27.50 9.59 -1.35
N THR A 550 -28.04 8.40 -1.13
CA THR A 550 -29.44 8.21 -0.72
C THR A 550 -29.74 8.79 0.67
N LYS A 551 -28.73 9.00 1.54
CA LYS A 551 -28.91 9.75 2.79
C LYS A 551 -28.82 11.27 2.61
N ILE A 552 -28.22 11.75 1.53
CA ILE A 552 -28.16 13.18 1.18
C ILE A 552 -29.46 13.62 0.49
N ASN A 553 -30.10 12.71 -0.27
CA ASN A 553 -31.41 12.96 -0.88
C ASN A 553 -32.59 12.92 0.11
N GLU A 554 -32.40 12.50 1.37
CA GLU A 554 -33.44 12.59 2.42
C GLU A 554 -33.53 13.99 3.06
N TYR A 555 -32.57 14.89 2.81
CA TYR A 555 -32.61 16.28 3.31
C TYR A 555 -32.85 17.34 2.23
N SER A 556 -33.17 16.96 0.99
CA SER A 556 -33.61 17.93 -0.02
C SER A 556 -34.61 17.32 -1.01
N MET A 557 -35.87 17.71 -0.81
CA MET A 557 -37.06 17.63 -1.67
C MET A 557 -37.95 16.36 -1.64
N PRO A 558 -39.28 16.54 -1.53
CA PRO A 558 -40.27 15.46 -1.57
C PRO A 558 -40.54 14.98 -3.01
N PRO A 559 -41.05 13.74 -3.19
CA PRO A 559 -41.22 13.15 -4.51
C PRO A 559 -42.51 13.64 -5.17
N ARG A 560 -42.41 14.33 -6.31
CA ARG A 560 -43.47 14.34 -7.32
C ARG A 560 -42.95 14.86 -8.67
N LEU A 561 -43.34 14.11 -9.71
CA LEU A 561 -43.33 14.44 -11.14
C LEU A 561 -42.05 14.09 -11.91
N ALA A 562 -42.06 12.84 -12.38
CA ALA A 562 -41.57 12.52 -13.72
C ALA A 562 -42.37 13.32 -14.76
N GLN A 563 -41.66 14.08 -15.60
CA GLN A 563 -41.92 14.46 -17.00
C GLN A 563 -41.31 15.84 -17.27
N ASN A 564 -40.47 15.90 -18.30
CA ASN A 564 -39.90 17.10 -18.94
C ASN A 564 -39.07 18.03 -18.05
N ASP A 565 -37.75 18.06 -18.26
CA ASP A 565 -37.12 19.10 -19.08
C ASP A 565 -35.59 19.09 -18.94
N GLN A 566 -34.97 19.70 -19.94
CA GLN A 566 -33.54 19.92 -20.17
C GLN A 566 -32.76 20.30 -18.90
N LEU A 567 -31.78 19.47 -18.53
CA LEU A 567 -30.67 19.90 -17.68
C LEU A 567 -29.58 20.52 -18.58
N SER A 568 -29.76 21.81 -18.88
CA SER A 568 -28.66 22.68 -19.27
C SER A 568 -27.74 22.88 -18.06
N LEU A 569 -26.58 22.24 -18.08
CA LEU A 569 -25.50 22.49 -17.13
C LEU A 569 -24.48 23.45 -17.75
N CYS A 570 -24.59 24.74 -17.38
CA CYS A 570 -23.49 25.68 -17.18
C CYS A 570 -24.04 27.03 -16.68
N PRO A 571 -23.30 27.78 -15.84
CA PRO A 571 -22.31 27.39 -14.83
C PRO A 571 -22.84 27.51 -13.39
#